data_AF-A0A2E7FZS1-F1
#
_entry.id   AF-A0A2E7FZS1-F1
#
_cell.length_a   1.000
_cell.length_b   1.000
_cell.length_c   1.000
_cell.angle_alpha   90.00
_cell.angle_beta   90.00
_cell.angle_gamma   90.00
#
_symmetry.space_group_name_H-M   'P 1'
#
loop_
_entity.id
_entity.type
_entity.pdbx_description
1 polymer ?
#
loop_
_entity_poly.entity_id
_entity_poly.type
_entity_poly.pdbx_seq_one_letter_code
_entity_poly.pdbx_strand_id
1 'polypeptide(L)'
;MLPIDVLEKLDSMDDYDRMLAFGRIGSDYRMTAAEVESQFNAWKAGAPAGQSVQTQTSQSIASTAKADYIQDASRYRPSYDPSREGRARQSQIEQAVMCPMCHSALGIPSVRPIKVTCPSCMAETTFEA
;
A
#
# COMPACT_ATOMS: atom_id res chain seq x y z
N MET A 1 7.02 28.56 -2.89
CA MET A 1 8.50 28.60 -2.83
C MET A 1 8.92 27.55 -1.82
N LEU A 2 9.66 26.51 -2.22
CA LEU A 2 10.16 25.53 -1.27
C LEU A 2 11.33 26.10 -0.44
N PRO A 3 11.47 25.72 0.85
CA PRO A 3 12.65 26.07 1.65
C PRO A 3 13.91 25.41 1.08
N ILE A 4 15.06 26.05 1.27
CA ILE A 4 16.35 25.54 0.81
C ILE A 4 16.69 24.19 1.50
N ASP A 5 16.36 24.02 2.78
CA ASP A 5 16.58 22.76 3.51
C ASP A 5 15.84 21.57 2.87
N VAL A 6 14.66 21.81 2.30
CA VAL A 6 13.85 20.77 1.64
C VAL A 6 14.46 20.42 0.27
N LEU A 7 15.00 21.43 -0.42
CA LEU A 7 15.68 21.26 -1.70
C LEU A 7 17.01 20.51 -1.53
N GLU A 8 17.78 20.82 -0.49
CA GLU A 8 19.02 20.11 -0.16
C GLU A 8 18.75 18.66 0.25
N LYS A 9 17.70 18.43 1.04
CA LYS A 9 17.24 17.07 1.36
C LYS A 9 16.85 16.28 0.11
N LEU A 10 16.15 16.90 -0.84
CA LEU A 10 15.79 16.27 -2.11
C LEU A 10 17.02 15.93 -2.96
N ASP A 11 18.10 16.71 -2.87
CA ASP A 11 19.35 16.44 -3.57
C ASP A 11 20.14 15.27 -2.95
N SER A 12 20.05 15.10 -1.63
CA SER A 12 20.66 13.96 -0.93
C SER A 12 19.99 12.60 -1.19
N MET A 13 18.80 12.58 -1.79
CA MET A 13 18.02 11.36 -2.05
C MET A 13 18.35 10.78 -3.43
N ASP A 14 18.35 9.45 -3.52
CA ASP A 14 18.44 8.73 -4.78
C ASP A 14 17.28 9.11 -5.73
N ASP A 15 17.48 8.97 -7.04
CA ASP A 15 16.51 9.43 -8.05
C ASP A 15 15.09 8.84 -7.88
N TYR A 16 14.99 7.57 -7.44
CA TYR A 16 13.71 6.91 -7.18
C TYR A 16 13.00 7.47 -5.93
N ASP A 17 13.73 7.59 -4.83
CA ASP A 17 13.21 8.13 -3.57
C ASP A 17 12.82 9.61 -3.70
N ARG A 18 13.58 10.36 -4.50
CA ARG A 18 13.29 11.76 -4.85
C ARG A 18 11.96 11.89 -5.59
N MET A 19 11.67 11.01 -6.54
CA MET A 19 10.40 10.99 -7.28
C MET A 19 9.20 10.77 -6.35
N LEU A 20 9.33 9.84 -5.39
CA LEU A 20 8.29 9.57 -4.40
C LEU A 20 8.09 10.76 -3.44
N ALA A 21 9.18 11.45 -3.09
CA ALA A 21 9.15 12.61 -2.20
C ALA A 21 8.43 13.83 -2.80
N PHE A 22 8.47 14.03 -4.12
CA PHE A 22 7.80 15.17 -4.76
C PHE A 22 6.29 15.23 -4.49
N GLY A 23 5.60 14.08 -4.52
CA GLY A 23 4.17 14.02 -4.22
C GLY A 23 3.85 14.32 -2.75
N ARG A 24 4.69 13.86 -1.83
CA ARG A 24 4.55 14.11 -0.40
C ARG A 24 4.79 15.59 -0.07
N ILE A 25 5.89 16.16 -0.56
CA ILE A 25 6.25 17.56 -0.34
C ILE A 25 5.25 18.49 -1.05
N GLY A 26 4.77 18.12 -2.24
CA GLY A 26 3.70 18.85 -2.91
C GLY A 26 2.44 18.94 -2.05
N SER A 27 2.08 17.85 -1.36
CA SER A 27 0.93 17.84 -0.44
C SER A 27 1.13 18.77 0.76
N ASP A 28 2.33 18.78 1.35
CA ASP A 28 2.66 19.62 2.52
C ASP A 28 2.65 21.12 2.19
N TYR A 29 3.10 21.50 0.99
CA TYR A 29 3.20 22.89 0.54
C TYR A 29 2.05 23.33 -0.40
N ARG A 30 1.03 22.48 -0.58
CA ARG A 30 -0.09 22.70 -1.53
C ARG A 30 0.36 23.01 -2.96
N MET A 31 1.38 22.30 -3.44
CA MET A 31 1.89 22.39 -4.81
C MET A 31 1.72 21.05 -5.51
N THR A 32 1.68 21.06 -6.84
CA THR A 32 1.70 19.80 -7.61
C THR A 32 3.10 19.19 -7.59
N ALA A 33 3.21 17.87 -7.76
CA ALA A 33 4.52 17.20 -7.83
C ALA A 33 5.41 17.79 -8.94
N ALA A 34 4.81 18.20 -10.07
CA ALA A 34 5.50 18.87 -11.17
C ALA A 34 6.01 20.29 -10.80
N GLU A 35 5.27 21.05 -10.00
CA GLU A 35 5.73 22.35 -9.49
C GLU A 35 6.88 22.23 -8.49
N VAL A 36 6.91 21.15 -7.69
CA VAL A 36 8.02 20.86 -6.78
C VAL A 36 9.27 20.49 -7.57
N GLU A 37 9.13 19.61 -8.57
CA GLU A 37 10.23 19.20 -9.44
C GLU A 37 10.85 20.38 -10.21
N SER A 38 10.02 21.26 -10.77
CA SER A 38 10.51 22.44 -11.49
C SER A 38 11.28 23.41 -10.59
N GLN A 39 10.84 23.61 -9.35
CA GLN A 39 11.56 24.42 -8.36
C GLN A 39 12.89 23.78 -7.95
N PHE A 40 12.92 22.45 -7.79
CA PHE A 40 14.15 21.71 -7.51
C PHE A 40 15.15 21.78 -8.66
N ASN A 41 14.71 21.62 -9.90
CA ASN A 41 15.56 21.73 -11.08
C ASN A 41 16.06 23.16 -11.29
N ALA A 42 15.24 24.18 -11.03
CA ALA A 42 15.64 25.59 -11.09
C ALA A 42 16.72 25.90 -10.04
N TRP A 43 16.58 25.38 -8.82
CA TRP A 43 17.57 25.51 -7.74
C TRP A 43 18.89 24.81 -8.09
N LYS A 44 18.83 23.57 -8.61
CA LYS A 44 20.00 22.80 -9.03
C LYS A 44 20.76 23.43 -10.19
N ALA A 45 20.04 24.06 -11.13
CA ALA A 45 20.63 24.77 -12.26
C ALA A 45 21.22 26.15 -11.89
N GLY A 46 21.08 26.60 -10.64
CA GLY A 46 21.58 27.90 -10.18
C GLY A 46 20.85 29.10 -10.82
N ALA A 47 19.64 28.90 -11.35
CA ALA A 47 18.88 29.95 -12.02
C ALA A 47 17.99 30.70 -11.01
N PRO A 48 17.91 32.05 -11.06
CA PRO A 48 17.04 32.79 -10.16
C PRO A 48 15.58 32.48 -10.45
N ALA A 49 14.83 32.13 -9.40
CA ALA A 49 13.41 31.84 -9.44
C ALA A 49 12.62 33.03 -9.98
N GLY A 50 12.24 32.96 -11.24
CA GLY A 50 11.54 34.05 -11.92
C GLY A 50 11.33 33.73 -13.38
N GLN A 51 10.48 32.75 -13.65
CA GLN A 51 9.77 32.61 -14.91
C GLN A 51 8.65 31.60 -14.74
N SER A 52 7.44 32.12 -14.50
CA SER A 52 6.20 31.39 -14.71
C SER A 52 6.06 31.11 -16.20
N VAL A 53 6.65 30.01 -16.67
CA VAL A 53 6.42 29.54 -18.02
C VAL A 53 5.05 28.86 -18.01
N GLN A 54 4.01 29.62 -18.38
CA GLN A 54 2.75 29.07 -18.85
C GLN A 54 3.02 28.25 -20.10
N THR A 55 3.36 26.97 -19.92
CA THR A 55 3.45 26.04 -21.03
C THR A 55 2.05 25.53 -21.31
N GLN A 56 1.35 26.21 -22.20
CA GLN A 56 0.21 25.65 -22.90
C GLN A 56 0.66 24.33 -23.54
N THR A 57 0.27 23.20 -22.94
CA THR A 57 0.51 21.88 -23.52
C THR A 57 -0.81 21.36 -24.04
N SER A 58 -1.26 21.95 -25.15
CA SER A 58 -2.23 21.32 -26.05
C SER A 58 -1.47 20.42 -27.01
N GLN A 59 -0.79 19.39 -26.51
CA GLN A 59 -0.25 18.33 -27.35
C GLN A 59 -0.55 16.98 -26.70
N SER A 60 -1.53 16.33 -27.31
CA SER A 60 -1.90 14.93 -27.19
C SER A 60 -0.69 14.03 -26.99
N ILE A 61 -0.56 13.47 -25.78
CA ILE A 61 0.03 12.16 -25.63
C ILE A 61 -1.04 11.30 -24.98
N ALA A 62 -1.80 10.62 -25.84
CA ALA A 62 -2.46 9.38 -25.47
C ALA A 62 -1.37 8.36 -25.13
N SER A 63 -0.72 8.53 -23.99
CA SER A 63 -0.06 7.45 -23.29
C SER A 63 -1.08 7.00 -22.28
N THR A 64 -1.95 6.08 -22.69
CA THR A 64 -2.51 5.14 -21.74
C THR A 64 -1.32 4.61 -20.96
N ALA A 65 -1.07 5.13 -19.76
CA ALA A 65 -0.17 4.52 -18.82
C ALA A 65 -0.82 3.17 -18.54
N LYS A 66 -0.49 2.18 -19.38
CA LYS A 66 -0.87 0.81 -19.13
C LYS A 66 -0.23 0.55 -17.78
N ALA A 67 -1.07 0.31 -16.78
CA ALA A 67 -0.62 -0.22 -15.51
C ALA A 67 0.39 -1.31 -15.83
N ASP A 68 1.55 -1.29 -15.17
CA ASP A 68 2.53 -2.35 -15.33
C ASP A 68 1.89 -3.61 -14.74
N TYR A 69 1.26 -4.40 -15.61
CA TYR A 69 0.57 -5.61 -15.21
C TYR A 69 1.66 -6.59 -14.83
N ILE A 70 1.78 -6.83 -13.53
CA ILE A 70 2.61 -7.90 -12.98
C ILE A 70 2.32 -9.17 -13.80
N GLN A 71 3.31 -9.61 -14.56
CA GLN A 71 3.13 -10.71 -15.52
C GLN A 71 2.68 -12.00 -14.84
N ASP A 72 3.05 -12.17 -13.57
CA ASP A 72 2.65 -13.30 -12.74
C ASP A 72 1.99 -12.81 -11.43
N ALA A 73 0.74 -12.37 -11.55
CA ALA A 73 -0.11 -12.02 -10.41
C ALA A 73 -0.28 -13.17 -9.40
N SER A 74 0.03 -14.41 -9.79
CA SER A 74 -0.07 -15.61 -8.94
C SER A 74 0.88 -15.57 -7.76
N ARG A 75 2.04 -14.89 -7.89
CA ARG A 75 3.03 -14.73 -6.80
C ARG A 75 2.57 -13.82 -5.67
N TYR A 76 1.60 -12.96 -5.96
CA TYR A 76 1.06 -11.98 -5.01
C TYR A 76 -0.30 -12.40 -4.45
N ARG A 77 -0.80 -13.57 -4.86
CA ARG A 77 -1.98 -14.16 -4.25
C ARG A 77 -1.60 -14.71 -2.88
N PRO A 78 -2.32 -14.35 -1.79
CA PRO A 78 -2.16 -15.06 -0.52
C PRO A 78 -2.34 -16.55 -0.78
N SER A 79 -1.58 -17.40 -0.10
CA SER A 79 -1.64 -18.86 -0.24
C SER A 79 -3.01 -19.37 0.22
N TYR A 80 -4.01 -19.21 -0.64
CA TYR A 80 -5.18 -20.08 -0.63
C TYR A 80 -4.63 -21.45 -0.97
N ASP A 81 -4.83 -22.41 -0.07
CA ASP A 81 -4.54 -23.81 -0.34
C ASP A 81 -5.81 -24.43 -0.94
N PRO A 82 -5.98 -24.45 -2.29
CA PRO A 82 -7.14 -25.03 -2.95
C PRO A 82 -7.12 -26.56 -2.93
N SER A 83 -6.19 -27.17 -2.18
CA SER A 83 -6.12 -28.62 -2.05
C SER A 83 -7.47 -29.17 -1.62
N ARG A 84 -7.79 -30.37 -2.13
CA ARG A 84 -9.02 -31.09 -1.75
C ARG A 84 -9.17 -31.17 -0.23
N GLU A 85 -8.04 -31.31 0.47
CA GLU A 85 -7.97 -31.33 1.93
C GLU A 85 -8.34 -29.99 2.58
N GLY A 86 -7.88 -28.86 2.03
CA GLY A 86 -8.25 -27.52 2.49
C GLY A 86 -9.75 -27.26 2.35
N ARG A 87 -10.33 -27.64 1.21
CA ARG A 87 -11.78 -27.60 0.98
C ARG A 87 -12.56 -28.53 1.90
N ALA A 88 -12.06 -29.74 2.17
CA ALA A 88 -12.70 -30.68 3.08
C ALA A 88 -12.72 -30.13 4.52
N ARG A 89 -11.62 -29.54 5.00
CA ARG A 89 -11.57 -28.88 6.32
C ARG A 89 -12.51 -27.68 6.40
N GLN A 90 -12.56 -26.86 5.34
CA GLN A 90 -13.51 -25.73 5.26
C GLN A 90 -14.97 -26.19 5.26
N SER A 91 -15.29 -27.34 4.64
CA SER A 91 -16.65 -27.89 4.62
C SER A 91 -17.14 -28.41 5.98
N GLN A 92 -16.22 -28.67 6.92
CA GLN A 92 -16.55 -29.10 8.28
C GLN A 92 -16.78 -27.91 9.24
N ILE A 93 -16.55 -26.68 8.78
CA ILE A 93 -16.77 -25.46 9.55
C ILE A 93 -18.21 -25.00 9.30
N GLU A 94 -19.07 -25.17 10.30
CA GLU A 94 -20.49 -24.80 10.20
C GLU A 94 -20.81 -23.48 10.91
N GLN A 95 -19.96 -23.06 11.85
CA GLN A 95 -20.18 -21.87 12.69
C GLN A 95 -18.94 -21.00 12.77
N ALA A 96 -19.15 -19.69 12.97
CA ALA A 96 -18.08 -18.74 13.25
C ALA A 96 -18.26 -18.17 14.65
N VAL A 97 -17.20 -18.17 15.45
CA VAL A 97 -17.16 -17.59 16.81
C VAL A 97 -15.98 -16.64 16.94
N MET A 98 -16.10 -15.62 17.79
CA MET A 98 -14.98 -14.72 18.09
C MET A 98 -14.15 -15.30 19.23
N CYS A 99 -12.82 -15.28 19.08
CA CYS A 99 -11.92 -15.58 20.19
C CYS A 99 -12.12 -14.55 21.33
N PRO A 100 -12.35 -14.95 22.60
CA PRO A 100 -12.53 -14.02 23.70
C PRO A 100 -11.24 -13.23 24.04
N MET A 101 -10.07 -13.74 23.66
CA MET A 101 -8.78 -13.11 23.98
C MET A 101 -8.34 -12.08 22.95
N CYS A 102 -8.50 -12.37 21.66
CA CYS A 102 -7.99 -11.52 20.57
C CYS A 102 -9.06 -11.05 19.59
N HIS A 103 -10.32 -11.42 19.79
CA HIS A 103 -11.45 -11.07 18.92
C HIS A 103 -11.27 -11.48 17.45
N SER A 104 -10.39 -12.44 17.19
CA SER A 104 -10.22 -13.02 15.85
C SER A 104 -11.36 -13.98 15.53
N ALA A 105 -11.87 -13.91 14.29
CA ALA A 105 -12.94 -14.78 13.81
C ALA A 105 -12.41 -16.21 13.58
N LEU A 106 -13.04 -17.18 14.25
CA LEU A 106 -12.69 -18.60 14.22
C LEU A 106 -13.83 -19.40 13.62
N GLY A 107 -13.54 -20.19 12.60
CA GLY A 107 -14.45 -21.21 12.09
C GLY A 107 -14.38 -22.46 12.96
N ILE A 108 -15.51 -22.89 13.52
CA ILE A 108 -15.62 -24.07 14.38
C ILE A 108 -16.74 -25.01 13.90
N PRO A 109 -16.59 -26.33 14.07
CA PRO A 109 -17.67 -27.29 13.83
C PRO A 109 -18.78 -27.13 14.87
N SER A 110 -20.00 -27.57 14.53
CA SER A 110 -21.18 -27.50 15.42
C SER A 110 -21.16 -28.52 16.56
N VAL A 111 -20.25 -29.50 16.52
CA VAL A 111 -20.08 -30.52 17.56
C VAL A 111 -19.48 -29.86 18.81
N ARG A 112 -20.12 -30.02 19.97
CA ARG A 112 -19.63 -29.58 21.28
C ARG A 112 -19.69 -30.74 22.27
N PRO A 113 -18.85 -30.81 23.31
CA PRO A 113 -17.80 -29.87 23.69
C PRO A 113 -16.54 -30.00 22.83
N ILE A 114 -15.95 -28.87 22.44
CA ILE A 114 -14.72 -28.82 21.65
C ILE A 114 -13.68 -27.90 22.29
N LYS A 115 -12.42 -28.33 22.20
CA LYS A 115 -11.25 -27.52 22.51
C LYS A 115 -10.71 -26.91 21.23
N VAL A 116 -10.65 -25.58 21.18
CA VAL A 116 -10.17 -24.83 20.01
C VAL A 116 -9.00 -23.96 20.43
N THR A 117 -7.91 -24.07 19.69
CA THR A 117 -6.74 -23.20 19.83
C THR A 117 -6.79 -22.12 18.76
N CYS A 118 -6.79 -20.85 19.17
CA CYS A 118 -6.81 -19.74 18.22
C CYS A 118 -5.44 -19.61 17.52
N PRO A 119 -5.36 -19.60 16.17
CA PRO A 119 -4.08 -19.45 15.46
C PRO A 119 -3.49 -18.04 15.59
N SER A 120 -4.30 -17.03 15.94
CA SER A 120 -3.86 -15.65 16.05
C SER A 120 -3.19 -15.33 17.39
N CYS A 121 -3.65 -15.94 18.50
CA CYS A 121 -3.13 -15.65 19.85
C CYS A 121 -2.70 -16.89 20.65
N MET A 122 -2.83 -18.09 20.07
CA MET A 122 -2.53 -19.38 20.71
C MET A 122 -3.31 -19.68 22.01
N ALA A 123 -4.35 -18.91 22.31
CA ALA A 123 -5.21 -19.20 23.45
C ALA A 123 -6.07 -20.45 23.20
N GLU A 124 -6.13 -21.33 24.19
CA GLU A 124 -7.03 -22.49 24.20
C GLU A 124 -8.35 -22.10 24.87
N THR A 125 -9.45 -22.30 24.14
CA THR A 125 -10.80 -22.01 24.62
C THR A 125 -11.70 -23.22 24.40
N THR A 126 -12.46 -23.59 25.42
CA THR A 126 -13.46 -24.65 25.35
C THR A 126 -14.81 -24.01 25.08
N PHE A 127 -15.52 -24.47 24.04
CA PHE A 127 -16.88 -24.02 23.77
C PHE A 127 -17.87 -25.13 24.14
N GLU A 128 -18.72 -24.84 25.13
CA GLU A 128 -19.82 -25.69 25.60
C GLU A 128 -21.16 -25.25 24.94
N ALA A 129 -22.20 -26.10 25.05
CA ALA A 129 -23.50 -25.95 24.38
C ALA A 129 -24.26 -24.67 24.74
#